data_AF-A0A6M0ARD3-F1
#
_entry.id   AF-A0A6M0ARD3-F1
#
_cell.length_a   1.000
_cell.length_b   1.000
_cell.length_c   1.000
_cell.angle_alpha   90.00
_cell.angle_beta   90.00
_cell.angle_gamma   90.00
#
_symmetry.space_group_name_H-M   'P 1'
#
loop_
_entity.id
_entity.type
_entity.pdbx_description
1 polymer ?
#
loop_
_entity_poly.entity_id
_entity_poly.type
_entity_poly.pdbx_seq_one_letter_code
_entity_poly.pdbx_strand_id
1 'polypeptide(L)'
;MIQQALSKNLAHTQPISLSEHSCPNCGNQGLSLFYEVHNVPVHSCLMMSTQDAALNFPCGDVVLGFCEDCGFITNVSFDPRWSAYAPNYEDQQSFSP
;
A
#
# COMPACT_ATOMS: atom_id res chain seq x y z
N MET A 1 1.63 31.36 23.56
CA MET A 1 0.64 30.54 24.27
C MET A 1 -0.37 30.03 23.24
N ILE A 2 -0.07 28.88 22.61
CA ILE A 2 -0.98 27.80 22.20
C ILE A 2 0.01 26.70 21.79
N GLN A 3 0.35 25.90 22.79
CA GLN A 3 1.18 24.73 22.72
C GLN A 3 0.25 23.54 22.48
N GLN A 4 0.74 22.51 21.79
CA GLN A 4 0.27 21.11 21.84
C GLN A 4 -1.11 20.79 21.27
N ALA A 5 -1.12 20.11 20.11
CA ALA A 5 -1.95 18.90 19.89
C ALA A 5 -1.60 18.20 18.56
N LEU A 6 -0.37 17.70 18.41
CA LEU A 6 -0.05 16.65 17.42
C LEU A 6 0.81 15.58 18.09
N SER A 7 0.25 14.96 19.12
CA SER A 7 0.77 13.73 19.74
C SER A 7 -0.44 13.02 20.33
N LYS A 8 -0.84 11.93 19.68
CA LYS A 8 -1.87 10.90 20.00
C LYS A 8 -2.34 10.37 18.64
N ASN A 9 -2.15 9.14 18.19
CA ASN A 9 -1.69 7.89 18.79
C ASN A 9 -0.99 7.10 17.67
N LEU A 10 0.33 6.98 17.71
CA LEU A 10 0.96 5.79 17.14
C LEU A 10 0.73 4.72 18.19
N ALA A 11 -0.38 4.00 18.11
CA ALA A 11 -0.52 2.77 18.86
C ALA A 11 0.71 1.93 18.49
N HIS A 12 1.59 1.69 19.46
CA HIS A 12 2.71 0.79 19.32
C HIS A 12 2.13 -0.63 19.32
N THR A 13 1.45 -0.97 18.24
CA THR A 13 1.00 -2.32 17.96
C THR A 13 2.27 -3.10 17.67
N GLN A 14 2.58 -4.08 18.51
CA GLN A 14 3.65 -5.05 18.22
C GLN A 14 3.42 -5.59 16.81
N PRO A 15 4.45 -5.61 15.94
CA PRO A 15 4.27 -6.07 14.59
C PRO A 15 3.79 -7.52 14.60
N ILE A 16 2.69 -7.79 13.90
CA ILE A 16 2.18 -9.15 13.72
C ILE A 16 3.18 -9.87 12.82
N SER A 17 3.81 -10.93 13.30
CA SER A 17 4.75 -11.72 12.52
C SER A 17 4.02 -12.78 11.69
N LEU A 18 4.21 -12.74 10.38
CA LEU A 18 3.74 -13.72 9.41
C LEU A 18 4.81 -14.78 9.17
N SER A 19 4.91 -15.72 10.11
CA SER A 19 5.93 -16.78 10.09
C SER A 19 5.82 -17.71 8.89
N GLU A 20 4.68 -17.80 8.20
CA GLU A 20 4.48 -18.65 7.02
C GLU A 20 4.80 -17.95 5.68
N HIS A 21 5.08 -16.64 5.68
CA HIS A 21 5.43 -15.93 4.46
C HIS A 21 6.94 -15.85 4.27
N SER A 22 7.41 -16.28 3.10
CA SER A 22 8.80 -16.08 2.70
C SER A 22 8.97 -14.71 2.05
N CYS A 23 10.06 -14.02 2.37
CA CYS A 23 10.42 -12.76 1.74
C CYS A 23 10.64 -12.99 0.23
N PRO A 24 9.93 -12.27 -0.67
CA PRO A 24 10.08 -12.47 -2.11
C PRO A 24 11.44 -12.00 -2.66
N ASN A 25 12.20 -11.21 -1.87
CA ASN A 25 13.51 -10.72 -2.27
C ASN A 25 14.65 -11.69 -1.89
N CYS A 26 14.76 -12.08 -0.61
CA CYS A 26 15.87 -12.93 -0.14
C CYS A 26 15.48 -14.40 0.12
N GLY A 27 14.19 -14.74 0.10
CA GLY A 27 13.67 -16.08 0.38
C GLY A 27 13.62 -16.46 1.87
N ASN A 28 14.10 -15.62 2.79
CA ASN A 28 14.03 -15.95 4.22
C ASN A 28 12.58 -16.01 4.73
N GLN A 29 12.36 -16.81 5.76
CA GLN A 29 11.04 -17.05 6.34
C GLN A 29 10.66 -15.96 7.36
N GLY A 30 9.42 -15.49 7.28
CA GLY A 30 8.87 -14.51 8.21
C GLY A 30 8.87 -13.08 7.68
N LEU A 31 7.76 -12.37 7.91
CA LEU A 31 7.63 -10.93 7.70
C LEU A 31 6.94 -10.28 8.91
N SER A 32 7.41 -9.10 9.31
CA SER A 32 6.82 -8.32 10.40
C SER A 32 5.85 -7.27 9.84
N LEU A 33 4.55 -7.40 10.09
CA LEU A 33 3.54 -6.44 9.63
C LEU A 33 3.64 -5.13 10.40
N PHE A 34 3.64 -4.00 9.68
CA PHE A 34 3.75 -2.68 10.31
C PHE A 34 2.80 -1.62 9.75
N TYR A 35 2.10 -1.91 8.65
CA TYR A 35 1.18 -0.97 8.02
C TYR A 35 0.05 -1.70 7.32
N GLU A 36 -1.16 -1.18 7.47
CA GLU A 36 -2.38 -1.71 6.87
C GLU A 36 -3.34 -0.57 6.52
N VAL A 37 -3.86 -0.58 5.29
CA VAL A 37 -4.97 0.26 4.84
C VAL A 37 -5.86 -0.57 3.92
N HIS A 38 -7.17 -0.52 4.18
CA HIS A 38 -8.16 -1.25 3.39
C HIS A 38 -8.78 -0.41 2.29
N ASN A 39 -9.32 -1.10 1.27
CA ASN A 39 -10.15 -0.50 0.24
C ASN A 39 -9.48 0.67 -0.52
N VAL A 40 -8.21 0.47 -0.89
CA VAL A 40 -7.40 1.43 -1.67
C VAL A 40 -7.63 1.17 -3.16
N PRO A 41 -7.88 2.20 -4.00
CA PRO A 41 -7.98 2.04 -5.44
C PRO A 41 -6.73 1.34 -6.00
N VAL A 42 -6.91 0.29 -6.81
CA VAL A 42 -5.79 -0.50 -7.35
C VAL A 42 -4.91 0.27 -8.35
N HIS A 43 -5.38 1.45 -8.80
CA HIS A 43 -4.64 2.40 -9.62
C HIS A 43 -4.96 3.85 -9.21
N SER A 44 -3.95 4.73 -9.23
CA SER A 44 -4.07 6.14 -8.83
C SER A 44 -4.16 7.13 -9.99
N CYS A 45 -3.65 6.78 -11.17
CA CYS A 45 -3.50 7.70 -12.32
C CYS A 45 -4.43 7.36 -13.49
N LEU A 46 -5.58 6.73 -13.22
CA LEU A 46 -6.58 6.46 -14.26
C LEU A 46 -7.72 7.48 -14.19
N MET A 47 -7.92 8.21 -15.29
CA MET A 47 -9.04 9.14 -15.40
C MET A 47 -10.31 8.37 -15.78
N MET A 48 -11.31 8.44 -14.90
CA MET A 48 -12.61 7.81 -15.12
C MET A 48 -13.56 8.75 -15.86
N SER A 49 -14.24 8.25 -16.89
CA SER A 49 -15.14 9.06 -17.73
C SER A 49 -16.48 9.37 -17.07
N THR A 50 -16.87 8.63 -16.03
CA THR A 50 -18.13 8.83 -15.30
C THR A 50 -17.91 8.73 -13.80
N GLN A 51 -18.77 9.43 -13.04
CA GLN A 51 -18.79 9.35 -11.58
C GLN A 51 -19.08 7.92 -11.10
N ASP A 52 -20.01 7.23 -11.74
CA ASP A 52 -20.37 5.85 -11.39
C ASP A 52 -19.18 4.89 -11.57
N ALA A 53 -18.42 5.02 -12.66
CA ALA A 53 -17.20 4.23 -12.86
C ALA A 53 -16.12 4.55 -11.81
N ALA A 54 -16.01 5.81 -11.37
CA ALA A 54 -15.08 6.20 -10.31
C ALA A 54 -15.48 5.64 -8.94
N LEU A 55 -16.77 5.65 -8.60
CA LEU A 55 -17.26 5.14 -7.31
C LEU A 55 -17.19 3.61 -7.22
N ASN A 56 -17.34 2.91 -8.35
CA ASN A 56 -17.27 1.45 -8.44
C ASN A 56 -15.88 0.93 -8.86
N PHE A 57 -14.86 1.79 -8.85
CA PHE A 57 -13.53 1.40 -9.29
C PHE A 57 -12.95 0.31 -8.36
N PRO A 58 -12.22 -0.70 -8.89
CA PRO A 58 -11.69 -1.78 -8.07
C PRO A 58 -10.75 -1.27 -6.98
N CYS A 59 -10.95 -1.80 -5.78
CA CYS A 59 -10.10 -1.55 -4.63
C CYS A 59 -9.51 -2.85 -4.11
N GLY A 60 -8.35 -2.75 -3.47
CA GLY A 60 -7.70 -3.82 -2.74
C GLY A 60 -7.08 -3.30 -1.46
N ASP A 61 -6.59 -4.22 -0.63
CA ASP A 61 -5.94 -3.87 0.62
C ASP A 61 -4.42 -3.72 0.42
N VAL A 62 -3.84 -2.79 1.19
CA VAL A 62 -2.39 -2.59 1.25
C VAL A 62 -1.93 -3.02 2.63
N VAL A 63 -1.24 -4.16 2.70
CA VAL A 63 -0.72 -4.71 3.95
C VAL A 63 0.78 -4.89 3.80
N LEU A 64 1.59 -4.08 4.49
CA LEU A 64 3.04 -4.08 4.33
C LEU A 64 3.73 -4.91 5.42
N GLY A 65 4.54 -5.85 4.96
CA GLY A 65 5.45 -6.64 5.78
C GLY A 65 6.90 -6.21 5.58
N PHE A 66 7.66 -6.18 6.67
CA PHE A 66 9.10 -5.91 6.70
C PHE A 66 9.90 -7.19 6.93
N CYS A 67 10.92 -7.43 6.13
CA CYS A 67 11.87 -8.52 6.31
C CYS A 67 13.05 -8.05 7.17
N GLU A 68 13.20 -8.62 8.37
CA GLU A 68 14.29 -8.25 9.30
C GLU A 68 15.67 -8.68 8.80
N ASP A 69 15.74 -9.67 7.91
CA ASP A 69 17.00 -10.20 7.38
C ASP A 69 17.63 -9.32 6.29
N CYS A 70 16.82 -8.85 5.35
CA CYS A 70 17.32 -8.11 4.18
C CYS A 70 16.79 -6.67 4.07
N GLY A 71 15.88 -6.27 4.97
CA GLY A 71 15.27 -4.94 4.98
C GLY A 71 14.20 -4.70 3.90
N PHE A 72 13.84 -5.71 3.11
CA PHE A 72 12.83 -5.55 2.07
C PHE A 72 11.42 -5.34 2.66
N ILE A 73 10.69 -4.39 2.10
CA ILE A 73 9.27 -4.16 2.40
C ILE A 73 8.43 -4.66 1.23
N THR A 74 7.41 -5.45 1.52
CA THR A 74 6.52 -6.02 0.50
C THR A 74 5.06 -5.89 0.90
N ASN A 75 4.17 -5.72 -0.08
CA ASN A 75 2.74 -5.86 0.14
C ASN A 75 2.38 -7.35 0.16
N VAL A 76 2.03 -7.88 1.33
CA VAL A 76 1.68 -9.31 1.48
C VAL A 76 0.31 -9.64 0.88
N SER A 77 -0.52 -8.62 0.62
CA SER A 77 -1.82 -8.74 -0.05
C SER A 77 -1.74 -8.40 -1.54
N PHE A 78 -0.55 -8.39 -2.14
CA PHE A 78 -0.36 -8.07 -3.55
C PHE A 78 -1.07 -9.08 -4.47
N ASP A 79 -1.84 -8.56 -5.42
CA ASP A 79 -2.49 -9.35 -6.47
C ASP A 79 -1.94 -8.96 -7.85
N PRO A 80 -1.21 -9.87 -8.54
CA PRO A 80 -0.56 -9.56 -9.82
C PRO A 80 -1.53 -9.20 -10.94
N ARG A 81 -2.83 -9.52 -10.82
CA ARG A 81 -3.83 -9.19 -11.86
C ARG A 81 -3.98 -7.68 -12.06
N TRP A 82 -3.68 -6.87 -11.05
CA TRP A 82 -3.74 -5.40 -11.10
C TRP A 82 -2.41 -4.73 -11.51
N SER A 83 -1.40 -5.51 -11.89
CA SER A 83 -0.07 -4.98 -12.25
C SER A 83 0.01 -4.37 -13.66
N ALA A 84 -1.01 -4.59 -14.49
CA ALA A 84 -1.01 -4.09 -15.86
C ALA A 84 -1.26 -2.58 -15.91
N TYR A 85 -0.40 -1.84 -16.60
CA TYR A 85 -0.65 -0.44 -16.92
C TYR A 85 -1.75 -0.35 -17.97
N ALA A 86 -2.82 0.38 -17.66
CA ALA A 86 -3.89 0.63 -18.62
C ALA A 86 -3.46 1.71 -19.64
N PRO A 87 -3.98 1.70 -20.88
CA PRO A 87 -3.63 2.70 -21.89
C PRO A 87 -4.02 4.13 -21.54
N ASN A 88 -4.97 4.31 -20.62
CA ASN A 88 -5.46 5.60 -20.11
C ASN A 88 -4.78 6.03 -18.81
N TYR A 89 -3.58 5.50 -18.55
CA TYR A 89 -2.71 5.95 -17.47
C TYR A 89 -2.19 7.36 -17.78
N GLU A 90 -2.52 8.30 -16.90
CA GLU A 90 -2.22 9.71 -17.05
C GLU A 90 -1.37 10.16 -15.86
N ASP A 91 -0.05 10.12 -16.03
CA ASP A 91 0.95 10.54 -15.06
C ASP A 91 1.68 11.83 -15.44
N GLN A 92 1.19 12.55 -16.47
CA GLN A 92 1.82 13.80 -16.87
C GLN A 92 1.75 14.83 -15.75
N GLN A 93 2.91 15.26 -15.29
CA GLN A 93 3.07 16.35 -14.32
C GLN A 93 3.34 17.70 -15.01
N SER A 94 2.75 17.92 -16.18
CA SER A 94 2.98 19.10 -17.03
C SER A 94 2.65 20.45 -16.38
N PHE A 95 2.05 20.43 -15.18
CA PHE A 95 1.66 21.60 -14.38
C PHE A 95 2.21 21.60 -12.95
N SER A 96 3.13 20.67 -12.61
CA SER A 96 3.88 20.76 -11.36
C SER A 96 4.94 21.87 -11.45
N PRO A 97 5.13 22.70 -10.40
CA PRO A 97 6.16 23.75 -10.35
C PRO A 97 7.61 23.23 -10.45
#